data_AF-A0A7C6YPY9-F1
#
_entry.id   AF-A0A7C6YPY9-F1
#
_cell.length_a   1.000
_cell.length_b   1.000
_cell.length_c   1.000
_cell.angle_alpha   90.00
_cell.angle_beta   90.00
_cell.angle_gamma   90.00
#
_symmetry.space_group_name_H-M   'P 1'
#
loop_
_entity.id
_entity.type
_entity.pdbx_description
1 polymer ?
#
loop_
_entity_poly.entity_id
_entity_poly.type
_entity_poly.pdbx_seq_one_letter_code
_entity_poly.pdbx_strand_id
1 'polypeptide(L)' 'MELLTILKSFNFHLDVKPQELLNIIKEIKKIVRELKQKNPCLKNYKLMDVGFVFANKKPQMKLYFIKRSQ' A
#
# COMPACT_ATOMS: atom_id res chain seq x y z
N MET A 1 -8.84 -7.75 -15.73
CA MET A 1 -7.93 -7.07 -14.80
C MET A 1 -7.97 -7.85 -13.49
N GLU A 2 -6.87 -8.45 -13.06
CA GLU A 2 -6.77 -9.12 -11.75
C GLU A 2 -6.14 -8.16 -10.73
N LEU A 3 -6.81 -7.98 -9.58
CA LEU A 3 -6.39 -7.10 -8.49
C LEU A 3 -5.80 -7.95 -7.35
N LEU A 4 -4.48 -7.88 -7.18
CA LEU A 4 -3.78 -8.52 -6.06
C LEU A 4 -3.96 -7.69 -4.79
N THR A 5 -4.72 -8.23 -3.83
CA THR A 5 -4.97 -7.57 -2.55
C THR A 5 -4.08 -8.18 -1.47
N ILE A 6 -3.26 -7.37 -0.79
CA ILE A 6 -2.43 -7.83 0.32
C ILE A 6 -2.85 -7.08 1.58
N LEU A 7 -3.44 -7.84 2.51
CA LEU A 7 -3.99 -7.34 3.77
C LEU A 7 -2.86 -7.13 4.78
N LYS A 8 -2.54 -5.86 5.10
CA LYS A 8 -1.75 -5.50 6.27
C LYS A 8 -2.49 -4.42 7.05
N SER A 9 -2.71 -4.66 8.34
CA SER A 9 -3.49 -3.78 9.23
C SER A 9 -2.63 -2.64 9.76
N PHE A 10 -3.11 -1.39 9.61
CA PHE A 10 -2.51 -0.19 10.20
C PHE A 10 -3.57 0.61 10.98
N ASN A 11 -3.30 0.90 12.26
CA ASN A 11 -4.11 1.81 13.07
C ASN A 11 -3.65 3.25 12.82
N PHE A 12 -4.49 4.10 12.22
CA PHE A 12 -4.23 5.53 12.06
C PHE A 12 -5.17 6.32 12.99
N HIS A 13 -4.61 6.97 14.00
CA HIS A 13 -5.29 8.05 14.73
C HIS A 13 -4.85 9.41 14.12
N LEU A 14 -5.82 10.32 13.95
CA LEU A 14 -5.75 11.56 13.14
C LEU A 14 -4.99 12.74 13.79
N ASP A 15 -3.92 12.47 14.55
CA ASP A 15 -2.96 13.49 15.06
C ASP A 15 -1.53 13.15 14.60
N VAL A 16 -1.39 12.77 13.32
CA VAL A 16 -0.13 12.23 12.80
C VAL A 16 0.88 13.35 12.61
N LYS A 17 1.93 13.39 13.43
CA LYS A 17 3.05 14.31 13.25
C LYS A 17 3.69 14.11 11.87
N PRO A 18 4.23 15.14 11.20
CA PRO A 18 4.88 15.00 9.90
C PRO A 18 5.95 13.89 9.84
N GLN A 19 6.66 13.67 10.94
CA GLN A 19 7.66 12.60 11.07
C GLN A 19 7.03 11.19 11.07
N GLU A 20 5.84 11.04 11.65
CA GLU A 20 5.10 9.78 11.63
C GLU A 20 4.54 9.49 10.23
N LEU A 21 4.05 10.51 9.51
CA LEU A 21 3.68 10.42 8.10
C LEU A 21 4.85 9.94 7.23
N LEU A 22 6.06 10.47 7.46
CA LEU A 22 7.27 10.01 6.75
C LEU A 22 7.59 8.53 7.02
N ASN A 23 7.41 8.07 8.28
CA ASN A 23 7.63 6.67 8.65
C ASN A 23 6.59 5.75 7.98
N ILE A 24 5.33 6.18 7.94
CA ILE A 24 4.25 5.49 7.23
C ILE A 24 4.59 5.35 5.73
N ILE A 25 5.03 6.43 5.08
CA ILE A 25 5.41 6.40 3.66
C ILE A 25 6.58 5.43 3.43
N LYS A 26 7.56 5.39 4.32
CA LYS A 26 8.68 4.44 4.25
C LYS A 26 8.20 2.99 4.35
N GLU A 27 7.31 2.70 5.28
CA GLU A 27 6.73 1.36 5.45
C GLU A 27 5.91 0.93 4.23
N ILE A 28 5.09 1.83 3.68
CA ILE A 28 4.34 1.57 2.44
C ILE A 28 5.30 1.24 1.29
N LYS A 29 6.37 2.02 1.11
CA LYS A 29 7.40 1.74 0.08
C LYS A 29 8.05 0.38 0.27
N LYS A 30 8.36 0.00 1.52
CA LYS A 30 8.93 -1.31 1.85
C LYS A 30 7.97 -2.44 1.49
N ILE A 31 6.69 -2.32 1.87
CA ILE A 31 5.65 -3.29 1.52
C ILE A 31 5.58 -3.45 0.00
N VAL A 32 5.45 -2.36 -0.75
CA VAL A 32 5.40 -2.41 -2.23
C VAL A 32 6.63 -3.10 -2.82
N ARG A 33 7.82 -2.87 -2.27
CA ARG A 33 9.05 -3.55 -2.72
C ARG A 33 8.95 -5.06 -2.51
N GLU A 34 8.54 -5.50 -1.33
CA GLU A 34 8.34 -6.91 -1.00
C GLU A 34 7.26 -7.55 -1.90
N LEU A 35 6.18 -6.81 -2.21
CA LEU A 35 5.15 -7.30 -3.12
C LEU A 35 5.68 -7.54 -4.54
N LYS A 36 6.48 -6.61 -5.06
CA LYS A 36 7.10 -6.73 -6.38
C LYS A 36 8.17 -7.83 -6.45
N GLN A 37 8.81 -8.14 -5.32
CA GLN A 37 9.73 -9.26 -5.23
C GLN A 37 8.98 -10.59 -5.28
N LYS A 38 7.86 -10.71 -4.56
CA LYS A 38 7.02 -11.92 -4.54
C LYS A 38 6.22 -12.11 -5.83
N ASN A 39 5.79 -11.03 -6.47
CA ASN A 39 5.03 -11.06 -7.72
C ASN A 39 5.71 -10.20 -8.81
N PRO A 40 6.50 -10.83 -9.71
CA PRO A 40 7.18 -10.14 -10.79
C PRO A 40 6.26 -9.36 -11.73
N CYS A 41 4.98 -9.76 -11.87
CA CYS A 41 4.02 -9.05 -12.72
C CYS A 41 3.82 -7.59 -12.28
N LEU A 42 3.99 -7.31 -10.97
CA LEU A 42 3.89 -5.95 -10.42
C LEU A 42 5.09 -5.06 -10.73
N LYS A 43 6.19 -5.58 -11.29
CA LYS A 43 7.37 -4.76 -11.66
C LYS A 43 7.02 -3.67 -12.67
N ASN A 44 6.10 -3.98 -13.59
CA ASN A 44 5.63 -3.07 -14.63
C ASN A 44 4.52 -2.14 -14.14
N TYR A 45 4.17 -2.17 -12.86
CA TYR A 45 3.15 -1.32 -12.28
C TYR A 45 3.75 -0.30 -11.31
N LYS A 46 3.22 0.92 -11.31
CA LYS A 46 3.56 1.99 -10.36
C LYS A 46 2.43 2.10 -9.32
N LEU A 47 2.78 2.19 -8.04
CA LEU A 47 1.80 2.52 -7.01
C LEU A 47 1.33 3.95 -7.27
N MET A 48 0.02 4.14 -7.40
CA MET A 48 -0.62 5.42 -7.64
C MET A 48 -1.25 5.96 -6.37
N ASP A 49 -1.96 5.11 -5.63
CA ASP A 49 -2.73 5.53 -4.46
C ASP A 49 -2.80 4.42 -3.39
N VAL A 50 -3.13 4.81 -2.16
CA VAL A 50 -3.29 3.94 -1.00
C VAL A 50 -4.58 4.29 -0.28
N GLY A 51 -5.54 3.37 -0.31
CA GLY A 51 -6.79 3.51 0.44
C GLY A 51 -6.73 2.77 1.77
N PHE A 52 -7.34 3.33 2.81
CA PHE A 52 -7.53 2.65 4.08
C PHE A 52 -9.02 2.32 4.25
N VAL A 53 -9.33 1.05 4.53
CA VAL A 53 -10.71 0.59 4.74
C VAL A 53 -10.81 0.06 6.16
N PHE A 54 -11.70 0.66 6.94
CA PHE A 54 -11.98 0.27 8.32
C PHE A 54 -13.27 -0.55 8.37
N ALA A 55 -13.28 -1.70 7.67
CA ALA A 55 -14.42 -2.62 7.69
C ALA A 55 -14.13 -3.79 8.65
N ASN A 56 -15.05 -4.05 9.59
CA ASN A 56 -15.05 -5.20 10.50
C ASN A 56 -13.77 -5.39 11.34
N LYS A 57 -13.63 -4.61 12.43
CA LYS A 57 -12.64 -4.76 13.53
C LYS A 57 -11.15 -4.87 13.13
N LYS A 58 -10.81 -4.89 11.85
CA LYS A 58 -9.44 -5.00 11.34
C LYS A 58 -9.21 -3.93 10.29
N PRO A 59 -8.25 -3.01 10.50
CA PRO A 59 -7.90 -2.07 9.47
C PRO A 59 -7.34 -2.81 8.26
N GLN A 60 -7.76 -2.41 7.07
CA GLN A 60 -7.26 -2.92 5.79
C GLN A 60 -6.64 -1.79 4.99
N MET A 61 -5.57 -2.11 4.25
CA MET A 61 -4.93 -1.19 3.32
C MET A 61 -5.08 -1.74 1.89
N LYS A 62 -5.60 -0.92 0.99
CA LYS A 62 -5.71 -1.19 -0.45
C LYS A 62 -4.63 -0.42 -1.19
N LEU A 63 -3.87 -1.11 -2.03
CA LEU A 63 -2.82 -0.51 -2.85
C LEU A 63 -3.29 -0.47 -4.31
N TYR A 64 -3.36 0.72 -4.88
CA TYR A 64 -3.82 0.91 -6.26
C TYR A 64 -2.62 1.11 -7.17
N PHE A 65 -2.53 0.25 -8.18
CA PHE A 65 -1.41 0.19 -9.11
C PHE A 65 -1.86 0.56 -10.52
N ILE A 66 -1.08 1.40 -11.20
CA ILE A 66 -1.25 1.69 -12.62
C ILE A 66 -0.16 1.01 -13.42
N LYS A 67 -0.51 0.41 -14.57
CA LYS A 67 0.46 -0.17 -15.48
C LYS A 67 1.32 0.98 -16.05
N ARG A 68 2.64 0.83 -16.02
CA ARG A 68 3.51 1.74 -16.75
C ARG A 68 3.23 1.56 -18.22
N SER A 69 2.78 2.61 -18.89
CA SER A 69 2.84 2.71 -20.34
C SER A 69 4.30 2.55 -20.74
N GLN A 70 4.59 1.66 -21.69
CA GLN A 70 5.93 1.56 -22.29
C GLN A 70 6.27 2.86 -23.01
#